data_AF-A0A3B9BDY7-F1
#
_entry.id   AF-A0A3B9BDY7-F1
#
_cell.length_a   1.000
_cell.length_b   1.000
_cell.length_c   1.000
_cell.angle_alpha   90.00
_cell.angle_beta   90.00
_cell.angle_gamma   90.00
#
_symmetry.space_group_name_H-M   'P 1'
#
loop_
_entity.id
_entity.type
_entity.pdbx_description
1 polymer ?
#
loop_
_entity_poly.entity_id
_entity_poly.type
_entity_poly.pdbx_seq_one_letter_code
_entity_poly.pdbx_strand_id
1 'polypeptide(L)'
;GQLNGVRGGGRTRIYKEDPENIRQLTQWGSGDRWRNMSRVLLNESEWWSPRQVPNHPIQGMAFVMATTEYRLPNIIMDIAEDIEGRGEYTYVARRISKQKQMLAKDIPVTHAPWYALDPKDPRMIGYDYCTPDYVMGSLLIDPTLPRVSSHLYQEGQDLLEGYPALTSQNRYHGVVFASDVNARVVPQCEGLANGKTYGEQQAVQHKNVLLVQRHAKAKTTGDMRVIWGGKGMRSRLVERNGWFILKEGKAWLGVKGFSRTKLNTACGSTWDNDVILRMNDGKAPVAFVAGRIKDFSDIDAFTKYLQGFAGKLENGRFILTEKSNDFLSLHLESGALPKIYGKPINLNPDMLFDSPFISSKHGSGLVIIEKGYRKLKIDMGF
;
A
#
# COMPACT_ATOMS: atom_id res chain seq x y z
N GLY A 1 -1.44 9.10 -0.95
CA GLY A 1 -0.52 9.76 0.00
C GLY A 1 0.93 9.58 -0.39
N GLN A 2 1.72 10.62 -0.16
CA GLN A 2 3.18 10.53 -0.17
C GLN A 2 3.77 11.35 0.97
N LEU A 3 4.95 10.95 1.43
CA LEU A 3 5.69 11.57 2.51
C LEU A 3 7.17 11.61 2.11
N ASN A 4 7.78 12.80 2.07
CA ASN A 4 9.17 12.99 1.61
C ASN A 4 9.45 12.35 0.22
N GLY A 5 8.50 12.48 -0.71
CA GLY A 5 8.54 11.89 -2.05
C GLY A 5 8.33 10.37 -2.10
N VAL A 6 8.07 9.73 -0.96
CA VAL A 6 7.79 8.29 -0.87
C VAL A 6 6.29 8.02 -0.89
N ARG A 7 5.85 7.13 -1.77
CA ARG A 7 4.45 6.72 -1.88
C ARG A 7 4.05 5.75 -0.76
N GLY A 8 2.81 5.88 -0.30
CA GLY A 8 2.18 4.89 0.58
C GLY A 8 1.98 3.52 -0.08
N GLY A 9 1.64 2.53 0.77
CA GLY A 9 1.39 1.12 0.43
C GLY A 9 0.70 0.85 -0.91
N GLY A 10 -0.44 1.49 -1.18
CA GLY A 10 -1.29 1.16 -2.34
C GLY A 10 -0.79 1.61 -3.72
N ARG A 11 0.46 2.06 -3.84
CA ARG A 11 0.99 2.71 -5.06
C ARG A 11 2.36 2.23 -5.53
N THR A 12 2.97 1.27 -4.84
CA THR A 12 4.32 0.76 -5.14
C THR A 12 4.34 -0.77 -5.09
N ARG A 13 5.32 -1.42 -5.73
CA ARG A 13 5.58 -2.86 -5.57
C ARG A 13 6.78 -3.06 -4.66
N ILE A 14 6.78 -4.11 -3.85
CA ILE A 14 7.95 -4.49 -3.04
C ILE A 14 8.45 -5.85 -3.51
N TYR A 15 9.68 -5.87 -4.03
CA TYR A 15 10.35 -7.11 -4.42
C TYR A 15 10.77 -7.92 -3.18
N LYS A 16 10.88 -9.23 -3.36
CA LYS A 16 11.18 -10.17 -2.27
C LYS A 16 12.63 -10.07 -1.85
N GLU A 17 12.93 -10.81 -0.79
CA GLU A 17 14.29 -11.00 -0.29
C GLU A 17 15.18 -11.52 -1.40
N ASP A 18 16.28 -10.80 -1.60
CA ASP A 18 17.42 -11.24 -2.38
C ASP A 18 18.52 -11.57 -1.37
N PRO A 19 18.86 -12.86 -1.16
CA PRO A 19 19.91 -13.27 -0.22
C PRO A 19 21.25 -12.60 -0.51
N GLU A 20 21.51 -12.23 -1.77
CA GLU A 20 22.74 -11.56 -2.19
C GLU A 20 22.67 -10.04 -1.98
N ASN A 21 21.48 -9.48 -1.71
CA ASN A 21 21.27 -8.05 -1.57
C ASN A 21 20.15 -7.69 -0.58
N ILE A 22 20.41 -7.96 0.70
CA ILE A 22 19.51 -7.62 1.83
C ILE A 22 19.13 -6.13 1.85
N ARG A 23 19.96 -5.23 1.29
CA ARG A 23 19.64 -3.79 1.19
C ARG A 23 18.42 -3.51 0.30
N GLN A 24 18.12 -4.36 -0.69
CA GLN A 24 16.91 -4.22 -1.52
C GLN A 24 15.61 -4.32 -0.71
N LEU A 25 15.62 -5.00 0.44
CA LEU A 25 14.46 -5.13 1.32
C LEU A 25 14.20 -3.90 2.20
N THR A 26 15.11 -2.94 2.26
CA THR A 26 14.97 -1.82 3.19
C THR A 26 15.23 -0.46 2.53
N GLN A 27 15.91 -0.41 1.40
CA GLN A 27 16.27 0.85 0.71
C GLN A 27 15.27 1.30 -0.36
N TRP A 28 13.98 0.96 -0.20
CA TRP A 28 12.95 1.25 -1.19
C TRP A 28 12.75 2.74 -1.51
N GLY A 29 13.06 3.64 -0.56
CA GLY A 29 12.91 5.08 -0.77
C GLY A 29 14.12 5.73 -1.41
N SER A 30 15.31 5.21 -1.14
CA SER A 30 16.55 5.76 -1.67
C SER A 30 16.67 5.58 -3.18
N GLY A 31 16.16 4.46 -3.72
CA GLY A 31 16.14 4.17 -5.16
C GLY A 31 14.89 4.65 -5.91
N ASP A 32 13.94 5.33 -5.25
CA ASP A 32 12.68 5.71 -5.88
C ASP A 32 12.89 6.82 -6.92
N ARG A 33 12.66 6.49 -8.20
CA ARG A 33 12.82 7.44 -9.33
C ARG A 33 11.87 8.62 -9.22
N TRP A 34 10.64 8.43 -8.72
CA TRP A 34 9.68 9.51 -8.55
C TRP A 34 10.09 10.46 -7.45
N ARG A 35 10.66 9.94 -6.35
CA ARG A 35 11.26 10.78 -5.32
C ARG A 35 12.44 11.59 -5.88
N ASN A 36 13.35 10.95 -6.61
CA ASN A 36 14.50 11.67 -7.16
C ASN A 36 14.05 12.75 -8.15
N MET A 37 13.04 12.45 -8.97
CA MET A 37 12.43 13.44 -9.86
C MET A 37 11.72 14.57 -9.11
N SER A 38 10.99 14.27 -8.03
CA SER A 38 10.30 15.30 -7.25
C SER A 38 11.27 16.28 -6.62
N ARG A 39 12.44 15.84 -6.15
CA ARG A 39 13.44 16.75 -5.58
C ARG A 39 13.96 17.76 -6.61
N VAL A 40 14.09 17.37 -7.87
CA VAL A 40 14.45 18.31 -8.95
C VAL A 40 13.29 19.26 -9.26
N LEU A 41 12.05 18.75 -9.35
CA LEU A 41 10.85 19.57 -9.61
C LEU A 41 10.56 20.59 -8.50
N LEU A 42 10.85 20.23 -7.25
CA LEU A 42 10.64 21.06 -6.06
C LEU A 42 11.87 21.90 -5.70
N ASN A 43 12.93 21.86 -6.51
CA ASN A 43 14.19 22.57 -6.25
C ASN A 43 14.86 22.21 -4.89
N GLU A 44 14.68 20.96 -4.44
CA GLU A 44 15.22 20.41 -3.18
C GLU A 44 16.55 19.67 -3.34
N SER A 45 17.11 19.63 -4.55
CA SER A 45 18.38 18.98 -4.84
C SER A 45 19.18 19.73 -5.89
N GLU A 46 20.51 19.67 -5.76
CA GLU A 46 21.43 20.10 -6.81
C GLU A 46 21.20 19.28 -8.08
N TRP A 47 21.14 19.96 -9.21
CA TRP A 47 21.01 19.37 -10.55
C TRP A 47 22.33 18.73 -11.05
N TRP A 48 23.41 18.93 -10.28
CA TRP A 48 24.75 18.46 -10.55
C TRP A 48 25.29 17.72 -9.33
N SER A 49 25.86 16.52 -9.51
CA SER A 49 26.56 15.82 -8.43
C SER A 49 27.72 14.96 -8.97
N PRO A 50 28.98 15.36 -8.76
CA PRO A 50 30.14 14.60 -9.24
C PRO A 50 30.31 13.28 -8.47
N ARG A 51 29.68 13.14 -7.31
CA ARG A 51 29.75 11.93 -6.46
C ARG A 51 28.75 10.84 -6.83
N GLN A 52 27.64 11.19 -7.49
CA GLN A 52 26.56 10.22 -7.78
C GLN A 52 26.70 9.56 -9.15
N VAL A 53 27.33 10.23 -10.13
CA VAL A 53 27.59 9.65 -11.46
C VAL A 53 28.92 10.25 -11.98
N PRO A 54 30.07 9.60 -11.74
CA PRO A 54 31.39 10.16 -12.05
C PRO A 54 31.57 10.58 -13.51
N ASN A 55 30.84 9.94 -14.43
CA ASN A 55 30.94 10.15 -15.88
C ASN A 55 29.74 10.89 -16.49
N HIS A 56 28.69 11.20 -15.70
CA HIS A 56 27.49 11.92 -16.15
C HIS A 56 26.98 12.85 -15.05
N PRO A 57 27.69 13.96 -14.78
CA PRO A 57 27.50 14.73 -13.55
C PRO A 57 26.18 15.50 -13.49
N ILE A 58 25.44 15.57 -14.61
CA ILE A 58 24.10 16.17 -14.68
C ILE A 58 23.05 15.05 -14.57
N GLN A 59 22.12 15.18 -13.62
CA GLN A 59 21.02 14.23 -13.49
C GLN A 59 20.08 14.35 -14.69
N GLY A 60 19.73 13.23 -15.35
CA GLY A 60 18.96 13.24 -16.61
C GLY A 60 17.63 14.01 -16.57
N MET A 61 16.96 14.07 -15.41
CA MET A 61 15.73 14.87 -15.25
C MET A 61 16.00 16.38 -15.25
N ALA A 62 17.17 16.84 -14.79
CA ALA A 62 17.53 18.25 -14.81
C ALA A 62 17.67 18.76 -16.25
N PHE A 63 18.17 17.92 -17.18
CA PHE A 63 18.17 18.24 -18.61
C PHE A 63 16.75 18.44 -19.15
N VAL A 64 15.84 17.51 -18.85
CA VAL A 64 14.43 17.62 -19.29
C VAL A 64 13.82 18.93 -18.80
N MET A 65 14.07 19.31 -17.54
CA MET A 65 13.60 20.57 -16.96
C MET A 65 14.25 21.81 -17.56
N ALA A 66 15.54 21.73 -17.91
CA ALA A 66 16.26 22.84 -18.55
C ALA A 66 15.80 23.07 -20.00
N THR A 67 15.34 22.02 -20.69
CA THR A 67 14.91 22.10 -22.10
C THR A 67 13.40 22.26 -22.28
N THR A 68 12.62 22.38 -21.20
CA THR A 68 11.17 22.55 -21.25
C THR A 68 10.74 23.85 -20.59
N GLU A 69 9.68 24.46 -21.15
CA GLU A 69 8.98 25.58 -20.53
C GLU A 69 8.05 25.12 -19.39
N TYR A 70 7.85 23.82 -19.21
CA TYR A 70 6.99 23.30 -18.16
C TYR A 70 7.49 23.73 -16.77
N ARG A 71 6.56 24.24 -15.95
CA ARG A 71 6.76 24.54 -14.54
C ARG A 71 5.67 23.84 -13.74
N LEU A 72 6.04 23.33 -12.56
CA LEU A 72 5.06 22.69 -11.69
C LEU A 72 4.04 23.77 -11.24
N PRO A 73 2.72 23.56 -11.40
CA PRO A 73 1.74 24.56 -11.00
C PRO A 73 1.86 24.89 -9.50
N ASN A 74 1.79 26.16 -9.14
CA ASN A 74 2.00 26.61 -7.76
C ASN A 74 1.11 25.90 -6.73
N ILE A 75 -0.10 25.50 -7.12
CA ILE A 75 -0.98 24.72 -6.25
C ILE A 75 -0.43 23.33 -5.90
N ILE A 76 0.27 22.68 -6.84
CA ILE A 76 0.92 21.39 -6.62
C ILE A 76 2.12 21.57 -5.68
N MET A 77 2.88 22.64 -5.87
CA MET A 77 3.96 23.04 -4.96
C MET A 77 3.41 23.23 -3.53
N ASP A 78 2.35 24.02 -3.37
CA ASP A 78 1.74 24.26 -2.06
C ASP A 78 1.27 22.97 -1.38
N ILE A 79 0.69 22.03 -2.13
CA ILE A 79 0.26 20.74 -1.59
C ILE A 79 1.48 19.89 -1.19
N ALA A 80 2.55 19.91 -1.99
CA ALA A 80 3.74 19.10 -1.74
C ALA A 80 4.52 19.57 -0.51
N GLU A 81 4.73 20.89 -0.39
CA GLU A 81 5.62 21.50 0.61
C GLU A 81 4.93 21.76 1.95
N ASP A 82 3.62 22.04 1.95
CA ASP A 82 2.87 22.32 3.18
C ASP A 82 2.38 21.03 3.84
N ILE A 83 3.30 20.31 4.47
CA ILE A 83 3.03 19.03 5.13
C ILE A 83 2.04 19.22 6.28
N GLU A 84 2.21 20.24 7.12
CA GLU A 84 1.33 20.47 8.28
C GLU A 84 -0.04 21.00 7.86
N GLY A 85 -0.11 21.94 6.92
CA GLY A 85 -1.38 22.49 6.43
C GLY A 85 -2.21 21.50 5.61
N ARG A 86 -1.62 20.40 5.12
CA ARG A 86 -2.39 19.26 4.59
C ARG A 86 -3.19 18.51 5.66
N GLY A 87 -2.75 18.58 6.92
CA GLY A 87 -3.36 17.88 8.04
C GLY A 87 -3.50 16.37 7.80
N GLU A 88 -4.63 15.82 8.25
CA GLU A 88 -4.93 14.39 8.15
C GLU A 88 -6.06 14.16 7.16
N TYR A 89 -5.85 13.28 6.19
CA TYR A 89 -6.83 13.02 5.15
C TYR A 89 -6.73 11.62 4.59
N THR A 90 -7.83 11.16 4.01
CA THR A 90 -7.84 9.94 3.20
C THR A 90 -7.72 10.31 1.73
N TYR A 91 -6.93 9.54 1.01
CA TYR A 91 -6.89 9.56 -0.44
C TYR A 91 -7.29 8.19 -0.99
N VAL A 92 -8.37 8.16 -1.77
CA VAL A 92 -8.82 6.97 -2.49
C VAL A 92 -8.61 7.16 -3.99
N ALA A 93 -8.10 6.11 -4.63
CA ALA A 93 -7.91 6.07 -6.08
C ALA A 93 -8.50 4.80 -6.67
N ARG A 94 -9.41 4.94 -7.62
CA ARG A 94 -9.87 3.82 -8.45
C ARG A 94 -8.70 3.31 -9.32
N ARG A 95 -8.55 2.00 -9.44
CA ARG A 95 -7.45 1.37 -10.21
C ARG A 95 -7.98 0.43 -11.28
N ILE A 96 -7.63 0.67 -12.53
CA ILE A 96 -7.94 -0.27 -13.62
C ILE A 96 -7.14 -1.56 -13.38
N SER A 97 -7.81 -2.68 -13.11
CA SER A 97 -7.10 -3.88 -12.65
C SER A 97 -7.74 -5.23 -12.97
N LYS A 98 -9.08 -5.34 -12.87
CA LYS A 98 -9.82 -6.55 -13.19
C LYS A 98 -9.81 -6.76 -14.70
N GLN A 99 -9.42 -7.95 -15.15
CA GLN A 99 -9.65 -8.40 -16.52
C GLN A 99 -11.10 -8.86 -16.65
N LYS A 100 -11.82 -8.36 -17.65
CA LYS A 100 -13.16 -8.86 -18.01
C LYS A 100 -13.04 -10.15 -18.82
N GLN A 101 -14.09 -10.95 -18.80
CA GLN A 101 -14.21 -12.08 -19.71
C GLN A 101 -14.26 -11.58 -21.17
N MET A 102 -13.56 -12.27 -22.07
CA MET A 102 -13.55 -11.95 -23.50
C MET A 102 -13.32 -13.21 -24.31
N LEU A 103 -14.11 -13.41 -25.37
CA LEU A 103 -13.95 -14.56 -26.25
C LEU A 103 -12.64 -14.44 -27.01
N ALA A 104 -11.96 -15.57 -27.24
CA ALA A 104 -10.67 -15.58 -27.94
C ALA A 104 -10.74 -14.88 -29.32
N LYS A 105 -11.84 -15.09 -30.05
CA LYS A 105 -12.09 -14.51 -31.38
C LYS A 105 -12.28 -12.98 -31.39
N ASP A 106 -12.62 -12.39 -30.25
CA ASP A 106 -12.91 -10.95 -30.13
C ASP A 106 -11.67 -10.14 -29.71
N ILE A 107 -10.52 -10.81 -29.53
CA ILE A 107 -9.28 -10.17 -29.09
C ILE A 107 -8.57 -9.56 -30.30
N PRO A 108 -8.24 -8.25 -30.27
CA PRO A 108 -7.75 -7.52 -31.45
C PRO A 108 -6.27 -7.77 -31.76
N VAL A 109 -5.60 -8.64 -30.99
CA VAL A 109 -4.17 -8.94 -31.14
C VAL A 109 -3.94 -10.45 -31.11
N THR A 110 -3.01 -10.92 -31.93
CA THR A 110 -2.69 -12.36 -32.06
C THR A 110 -1.28 -12.71 -31.60
N HIS A 111 -0.40 -11.72 -31.45
CA HIS A 111 1.05 -11.93 -31.26
C HIS A 111 1.61 -11.33 -29.96
N ALA A 112 0.79 -10.63 -29.15
CA ALA A 112 1.25 -9.93 -27.96
C ALA A 112 0.25 -10.04 -26.80
N PRO A 113 0.69 -10.08 -25.53
CA PRO A 113 -0.23 -10.22 -24.40
C PRO A 113 -1.31 -9.14 -24.42
N TRP A 114 -2.57 -9.55 -24.25
CA TRP A 114 -3.70 -8.62 -24.20
C TRP A 114 -4.33 -8.63 -22.82
N TYR A 115 -4.39 -7.45 -22.20
CA TYR A 115 -5.06 -7.26 -20.93
C TYR A 115 -6.41 -6.61 -21.19
N ALA A 116 -7.47 -7.42 -21.23
CA ALA A 116 -8.84 -6.93 -21.36
C ALA A 116 -9.33 -6.31 -20.04
N LEU A 117 -8.71 -5.21 -19.61
CA LEU A 117 -9.05 -4.58 -18.33
C LEU A 117 -10.45 -3.94 -18.40
N ASP A 118 -11.21 -4.11 -17.33
CA ASP A 118 -12.57 -3.55 -17.18
C ASP A 118 -12.49 -2.10 -16.67
N PRO A 119 -12.83 -1.10 -17.49
CA PRO A 119 -12.82 0.29 -17.05
C PRO A 119 -14.02 0.63 -16.15
N LYS A 120 -15.11 -0.15 -16.17
CA LYS A 120 -16.38 0.13 -15.46
C LYS A 120 -16.49 -0.60 -14.13
N ASP A 121 -15.91 -1.79 -14.00
CA ASP A 121 -15.88 -2.57 -12.75
C ASP A 121 -14.44 -3.03 -12.41
N PRO A 122 -13.56 -2.13 -11.97
CA PRO A 122 -12.15 -2.42 -11.72
C PRO A 122 -11.87 -3.33 -10.52
N ARG A 123 -12.81 -3.40 -9.57
CA ARG A 123 -12.72 -4.09 -8.26
C ARG A 123 -11.40 -3.92 -7.51
N MET A 124 -10.76 -2.76 -7.66
CA MET A 124 -9.53 -2.43 -6.96
C MET A 124 -9.43 -0.93 -6.71
N ILE A 125 -9.03 -0.58 -5.48
CA ILE A 125 -8.76 0.79 -5.08
C ILE A 125 -7.43 0.88 -4.35
N GLY A 126 -6.68 1.97 -4.59
CA GLY A 126 -5.65 2.41 -3.67
C GLY A 126 -6.30 3.22 -2.56
N TYR A 127 -5.97 2.92 -1.31
CA TYR A 127 -6.43 3.64 -0.13
C TYR A 127 -5.22 4.08 0.67
N ASP A 128 -5.07 5.39 0.89
CA ASP A 128 -4.00 5.95 1.71
C ASP A 128 -4.59 6.85 2.80
N TYR A 129 -4.26 6.59 4.06
CA TYR A 129 -4.42 7.53 5.16
C TYR A 129 -3.14 8.34 5.33
N CYS A 130 -3.26 9.65 5.16
CA CYS A 130 -2.15 10.57 5.11
C CYS A 130 -2.16 11.44 6.36
N THR A 131 -1.02 11.56 7.02
CA THR A 131 -0.77 12.50 8.12
C THR A 131 0.57 13.20 7.88
N PRO A 132 0.89 14.27 8.63
CA PRO A 132 2.21 14.89 8.60
C PRO A 132 3.35 13.94 9.02
N ASP A 133 3.07 12.94 9.87
CA ASP A 133 4.09 12.14 10.53
C ASP A 133 4.26 10.73 9.91
N TYR A 134 3.22 10.24 9.23
CA TYR A 134 3.22 8.96 8.53
C TYR A 134 2.13 8.87 7.46
N VAL A 135 2.32 7.95 6.51
CA VAL A 135 1.29 7.52 5.54
C VAL A 135 1.08 6.02 5.68
N MET A 136 -0.16 5.59 5.92
CA MET A 136 -0.56 4.18 5.85
C MET A 136 -1.30 3.94 4.55
N GLY A 137 -0.83 3.01 3.72
CA GLY A 137 -1.44 2.73 2.43
C GLY A 137 -1.74 1.26 2.21
N SER A 138 -2.75 0.99 1.38
CA SER A 138 -3.20 -0.34 1.01
C SER A 138 -3.75 -0.39 -0.41
N LEU A 139 -3.59 -1.55 -1.05
CA LEU A 139 -4.30 -1.88 -2.29
C LEU A 139 -5.47 -2.81 -1.97
N LEU A 140 -6.69 -2.28 -1.91
CA LEU A 140 -7.88 -3.06 -1.58
C LEU A 140 -8.44 -3.69 -2.85
N ILE A 141 -8.78 -4.98 -2.78
CA ILE A 141 -9.24 -5.78 -3.92
C ILE A 141 -10.41 -6.68 -3.52
N ASP A 142 -11.14 -7.17 -4.52
CA ASP A 142 -12.10 -8.26 -4.32
C ASP A 142 -11.36 -9.59 -4.19
N PRO A 143 -11.28 -10.21 -2.99
CA PRO A 143 -10.51 -11.44 -2.80
C PRO A 143 -11.23 -12.68 -3.37
N THR A 144 -12.48 -12.54 -3.81
CA THR A 144 -13.22 -13.67 -4.38
C THR A 144 -12.73 -14.01 -5.79
N LEU A 145 -12.25 -13.01 -6.52
CA LEU A 145 -11.77 -13.14 -7.89
C LEU A 145 -10.43 -13.89 -7.97
N PRO A 146 -10.27 -14.81 -8.94
CA PRO A 146 -9.06 -15.59 -9.07
C PRO A 146 -7.93 -14.79 -9.74
N ARG A 147 -6.71 -15.32 -9.61
CA ARG A 147 -5.62 -14.96 -10.53
C ARG A 147 -5.89 -15.64 -11.88
N VAL A 148 -5.78 -14.88 -12.97
CA VAL A 148 -6.00 -15.36 -14.34
C VAL A 148 -4.78 -15.13 -15.23
N SER A 149 -4.73 -15.83 -16.36
CA SER A 149 -3.76 -15.60 -17.42
C SER A 149 -4.33 -14.62 -18.46
N SER A 150 -3.45 -13.77 -19.01
CA SER A 150 -3.74 -12.83 -20.10
C SER A 150 -3.28 -13.35 -21.47
N HIS A 151 -2.95 -14.64 -21.55
CA HIS A 151 -2.38 -15.29 -22.75
C HIS A 151 -3.22 -16.46 -23.26
N LEU A 152 -4.25 -16.90 -22.53
CA LEU A 152 -5.05 -18.09 -22.87
C LEU A 152 -5.60 -18.06 -24.30
N TYR A 153 -5.90 -16.88 -24.81
CA TYR A 153 -6.40 -16.71 -26.18
C TYR A 153 -5.41 -17.11 -27.27
N GLN A 154 -4.10 -17.09 -26.98
CA GLN A 154 -3.07 -17.58 -27.91
C GLN A 154 -3.16 -19.10 -28.08
N GLU A 155 -3.79 -19.79 -27.13
CA GLU A 155 -4.08 -21.23 -27.14
C GLU A 155 -5.53 -21.51 -27.61
N GLY A 156 -6.24 -20.50 -28.15
CA GLY A 156 -7.64 -20.60 -28.58
C GLY A 156 -8.66 -20.57 -27.43
N GLN A 157 -8.24 -20.29 -26.21
CA GLN A 157 -9.12 -20.26 -25.02
C GLN A 157 -9.57 -18.83 -24.66
N ASP A 158 -10.79 -18.69 -24.15
CA ASP A 158 -11.30 -17.40 -23.72
C ASP A 158 -10.49 -16.80 -22.57
N LEU A 159 -10.42 -15.46 -22.52
CA LEU A 159 -9.91 -14.76 -21.34
C LEU A 159 -10.96 -14.83 -20.22
N LEU A 160 -10.54 -15.33 -19.06
CA LEU A 160 -11.38 -15.41 -17.86
C LEU A 160 -11.40 -14.10 -17.08
N GLU A 161 -12.47 -13.89 -16.31
CA GLU A 161 -12.56 -12.79 -15.36
C GLU A 161 -11.65 -13.02 -14.14
N GLY A 162 -10.88 -12.00 -13.77
CA GLY A 162 -10.06 -12.02 -12.56
C GLY A 162 -8.90 -11.04 -12.60
N TYR A 163 -7.85 -11.29 -11.80
CA TYR A 163 -6.65 -10.46 -11.79
C TYR A 163 -5.51 -11.08 -12.61
N PRO A 164 -5.08 -10.44 -13.71
CA PRO A 164 -3.89 -10.87 -14.41
C PRO A 164 -2.63 -10.71 -13.55
N ALA A 165 -1.54 -11.36 -13.94
CA ALA A 165 -0.25 -11.28 -13.25
C ALA A 165 0.22 -9.83 -13.03
N LEU A 166 0.00 -8.96 -14.02
CA LEU A 166 0.40 -7.54 -13.99
C LEU A 166 -0.17 -6.77 -12.79
N THR A 167 -1.41 -7.07 -12.40
CA THR A 167 -2.14 -6.35 -11.36
C THR A 167 -2.14 -7.08 -10.02
N SER A 168 -1.56 -8.28 -9.97
CA SER A 168 -1.48 -9.13 -8.77
C SER A 168 -0.08 -9.31 -8.21
N GLN A 169 0.97 -8.95 -8.95
CA GLN A 169 2.36 -9.16 -8.54
C GLN A 169 2.81 -8.22 -7.41
N ASN A 170 3.46 -8.79 -6.39
CA ASN A 170 4.23 -8.08 -5.35
C ASN A 170 3.50 -6.85 -4.76
N ARG A 171 2.23 -7.03 -4.41
CA ARG A 171 1.36 -5.96 -3.89
C ARG A 171 1.88 -5.47 -2.55
N TYR A 172 1.64 -4.19 -2.29
CA TYR A 172 2.19 -3.49 -1.14
C TYR A 172 1.07 -2.91 -0.27
N HIS A 173 1.25 -3.07 1.03
CA HIS A 173 0.49 -2.45 2.10
C HIS A 173 1.48 -2.00 3.18
N GLY A 174 1.11 -1.08 4.05
CA GLY A 174 1.91 -0.77 5.24
C GLY A 174 2.05 0.72 5.51
N VAL A 175 3.03 1.03 6.35
CA VAL A 175 3.25 2.38 6.89
C VAL A 175 4.62 2.91 6.45
N VAL A 176 4.66 4.18 6.06
CA VAL A 176 5.86 4.97 5.78
C VAL A 176 5.91 6.12 6.78
N PHE A 177 7.05 6.32 7.43
CA PHE A 177 7.25 7.37 8.44
C PHE A 177 7.98 8.58 7.88
N ALA A 178 7.73 9.76 8.45
CA ALA A 178 8.34 11.01 8.02
C ALA A 178 9.83 11.11 8.38
N SER A 179 10.31 10.30 9.33
CA SER A 179 11.68 10.33 9.81
C SER A 179 12.70 10.00 8.74
N ASP A 180 12.36 9.10 7.80
CA ASP A 180 13.27 8.69 6.74
C ASP A 180 12.53 8.01 5.58
N VAL A 181 13.09 8.12 4.37
CA VAL A 181 12.51 7.56 3.14
C VAL A 181 12.45 6.03 3.13
N ASN A 182 13.28 5.39 3.95
CA ASN A 182 13.33 3.95 4.17
C ASN A 182 12.68 3.51 5.49
N ALA A 183 12.26 4.45 6.35
CA ALA A 183 11.54 4.12 7.57
C ALA A 183 10.13 3.65 7.21
N ARG A 184 9.97 2.34 7.06
CA ARG A 184 8.72 1.69 6.65
C ARG A 184 8.51 0.38 7.40
N VAL A 185 7.26 0.00 7.59
CA VAL A 185 6.92 -1.33 8.12
C VAL A 185 5.82 -1.91 7.26
N VAL A 186 6.04 -3.11 6.74
CA VAL A 186 5.27 -3.65 5.62
C VAL A 186 4.91 -5.12 5.87
N PRO A 187 3.63 -5.51 5.82
CA PRO A 187 3.28 -6.91 5.78
C PRO A 187 3.65 -7.49 4.41
N GLN A 188 4.25 -8.67 4.39
CA GLN A 188 4.59 -9.36 3.16
C GLN A 188 4.52 -10.86 3.40
N CYS A 189 4.01 -11.65 2.46
CA CYS A 189 4.18 -13.09 2.56
C CYS A 189 5.55 -13.53 2.03
N GLU A 190 6.00 -14.71 2.41
CA GLU A 190 7.14 -15.37 1.76
C GLU A 190 6.83 -15.71 0.30
N GLY A 191 7.80 -15.53 -0.59
CA GLY A 191 7.70 -15.95 -1.98
C GLY A 191 8.40 -17.29 -2.17
N LEU A 192 7.66 -18.35 -2.50
CA LEU A 192 8.20 -19.72 -2.59
C LEU A 192 8.74 -20.11 -3.98
N ALA A 193 8.52 -19.25 -4.98
CA ALA A 193 8.92 -19.51 -6.37
C ALA A 193 10.09 -18.60 -6.77
N ASN A 194 9.98 -17.94 -7.92
CA ASN A 194 11.00 -17.06 -8.51
C ASN A 194 11.11 -15.68 -7.84
N GLY A 195 11.08 -15.62 -6.50
CA GLY A 195 11.14 -14.35 -5.76
C GLY A 195 9.96 -13.41 -6.05
N LYS A 196 8.83 -13.94 -6.54
CA LYS A 196 7.61 -13.19 -6.83
C LYS A 196 6.41 -13.81 -6.13
N THR A 197 5.52 -12.96 -5.67
CA THR A 197 4.20 -13.33 -5.17
C THR A 197 3.13 -12.73 -6.06
N TYR A 198 1.99 -13.41 -6.15
CA TYR A 198 0.84 -12.96 -6.93
C TYR A 198 -0.42 -13.13 -6.11
N GLY A 199 -1.09 -12.00 -5.82
CA GLY A 199 -2.28 -11.98 -4.98
C GLY A 199 -2.01 -12.55 -3.59
N GLU A 200 -0.84 -12.27 -3.01
CA GLU A 200 -0.41 -12.88 -1.74
C GLU A 200 -1.32 -12.59 -0.56
N GLN A 201 -1.96 -11.42 -0.57
CA GLN A 201 -2.68 -10.88 0.57
C GLN A 201 -4.07 -10.40 0.19
N GLN A 202 -4.98 -10.49 1.16
CA GLN A 202 -6.18 -9.67 1.22
C GLN A 202 -6.01 -8.68 2.37
N ALA A 203 -6.55 -7.48 2.21
CA ALA A 203 -6.42 -6.42 3.20
C ALA A 203 -7.69 -5.58 3.27
N VAL A 204 -7.85 -4.90 4.41
CA VAL A 204 -8.80 -3.81 4.61
C VAL A 204 -8.14 -2.75 5.47
N GLN A 205 -8.40 -1.50 5.16
CA GLN A 205 -7.87 -0.37 5.90
C GLN A 205 -9.00 0.62 6.19
N HIS A 206 -9.00 1.17 7.39
CA HIS A 206 -9.78 2.37 7.71
C HIS A 206 -8.88 3.32 8.50
N LYS A 207 -8.62 4.49 7.91
CA LYS A 207 -7.71 5.49 8.47
C LYS A 207 -6.36 4.86 8.88
N ASN A 208 -6.02 4.97 10.16
CA ASN A 208 -4.78 4.55 10.80
C ASN A 208 -4.73 3.06 11.18
N VAL A 209 -5.73 2.27 10.78
CA VAL A 209 -5.76 0.82 11.06
C VAL A 209 -5.83 0.03 9.77
N LEU A 210 -4.88 -0.89 9.61
CA LEU A 210 -4.78 -1.85 8.51
C LEU A 210 -4.88 -3.26 9.08
N LEU A 211 -5.78 -4.06 8.53
CA LEU A 211 -5.88 -5.49 8.79
C LEU A 211 -5.57 -6.24 7.49
N VAL A 212 -4.63 -7.18 7.56
CA VAL A 212 -4.14 -7.94 6.40
C VAL A 212 -3.98 -9.41 6.76
N GLN A 213 -4.20 -10.30 5.81
CA GLN A 213 -3.85 -11.71 5.96
C GLN A 213 -3.39 -12.28 4.62
N ARG A 214 -2.74 -13.45 4.66
CA ARG A 214 -2.48 -14.22 3.45
C ARG A 214 -3.80 -14.57 2.75
N HIS A 215 -3.80 -14.41 1.44
CA HIS A 215 -4.90 -14.80 0.58
C HIS A 215 -4.96 -16.33 0.48
N ALA A 216 -6.12 -16.92 0.74
CA ALA A 216 -6.27 -18.39 0.83
C ALA A 216 -5.96 -19.10 -0.49
N LYS A 217 -6.26 -18.44 -1.62
CA LYS A 217 -6.02 -18.97 -2.98
C LYS A 217 -4.61 -18.66 -3.54
N ALA A 218 -3.71 -18.08 -2.76
CA ALA A 218 -2.35 -17.75 -3.24
C ALA A 218 -1.48 -19.01 -3.35
N LYS A 219 -1.06 -19.34 -4.58
CA LYS A 219 -0.34 -20.60 -4.90
C LYS A 219 1.15 -20.58 -4.57
N THR A 220 1.85 -19.47 -4.83
CA THR A 220 3.32 -19.37 -4.73
C THR A 220 3.75 -18.52 -3.53
N THR A 221 3.02 -18.67 -2.43
CA THR A 221 3.08 -17.77 -1.28
C THR A 221 3.17 -18.59 0.00
N GLY A 222 4.23 -18.35 0.78
CA GLY A 222 4.48 -18.96 2.08
C GLY A 222 3.87 -18.15 3.21
N ASP A 223 4.55 -18.09 4.35
CA ASP A 223 3.98 -17.52 5.58
C ASP A 223 3.80 -16.00 5.53
N MET A 224 2.85 -15.49 6.32
CA MET A 224 2.75 -14.07 6.66
C MET A 224 3.97 -13.60 7.44
N ARG A 225 4.56 -12.50 7.01
CA ARG A 225 5.70 -11.83 7.63
C ARG A 225 5.45 -10.33 7.73
N VAL A 226 6.21 -9.67 8.58
CA VAL A 226 6.29 -8.22 8.68
C VAL A 226 7.74 -7.82 8.50
N ILE A 227 8.01 -7.00 7.49
CA ILE A 227 9.33 -6.45 7.23
C ILE A 227 9.40 -5.06 7.88
N TRP A 228 10.39 -4.89 8.74
CA TRP A 228 10.74 -3.64 9.41
C TRP A 228 11.91 -3.01 8.64
N GLY A 229 11.76 -1.77 8.18
CA GLY A 229 12.61 -1.09 7.17
C GLY A 229 14.09 -0.83 7.54
N GLY A 230 14.67 -1.59 8.47
CA GLY A 230 16.07 -1.50 8.87
C GLY A 230 16.34 -0.42 9.92
N LYS A 231 17.54 0.16 9.89
CA LYS A 231 17.97 1.26 10.80
C LYS A 231 17.76 1.00 12.30
N GLY A 232 18.01 -0.23 12.74
CA GLY A 232 17.83 -0.61 14.15
C GLY A 232 16.39 -0.50 14.63
N MET A 233 15.38 -0.63 13.75
CA MET A 233 13.98 -0.71 14.18
C MET A 233 13.76 -1.88 15.14
N ARG A 234 14.32 -3.06 14.83
CA ARG A 234 14.22 -4.27 15.68
C ARG A 234 14.67 -4.02 17.11
N SER A 235 15.82 -3.37 17.32
CA SER A 235 16.35 -3.09 18.67
C SER A 235 15.55 -2.04 19.46
N ARG A 236 14.63 -1.32 18.81
CA ARG A 236 13.75 -0.32 19.45
C ARG A 236 12.33 -0.82 19.67
N LEU A 237 12.02 -2.05 19.26
CA LEU A 237 10.70 -2.62 19.48
C LEU A 237 10.48 -2.94 20.95
N VAL A 238 9.29 -2.58 21.42
CA VAL A 238 8.80 -2.97 22.75
C VAL A 238 7.59 -3.87 22.54
N GLU A 239 7.65 -5.09 23.09
CA GLU A 239 6.52 -6.02 23.03
C GLU A 239 5.64 -5.87 24.26
N ARG A 240 4.31 -5.70 24.06
CA ARG A 240 3.32 -5.64 25.14
C ARG A 240 2.03 -6.36 24.72
N ASN A 241 1.63 -7.40 25.44
CA ASN A 241 0.40 -8.16 25.17
C ASN A 241 0.29 -8.67 23.71
N GLY A 242 1.43 -9.08 23.14
CA GLY A 242 1.58 -9.54 21.76
C GLY A 242 1.57 -8.44 20.69
N TRP A 243 1.54 -7.17 21.09
CA TRP A 243 1.78 -6.04 20.18
C TRP A 243 3.27 -5.71 20.15
N PHE A 244 3.83 -5.65 18.94
CA PHE A 244 5.13 -5.05 18.67
C PHE A 244 4.95 -3.55 18.47
N ILE A 245 5.50 -2.75 19.39
CA ILE A 245 5.33 -1.30 19.42
C ILE A 245 6.63 -0.64 18.99
N LEU A 246 6.54 0.23 17.99
CA LEU A 246 7.63 1.06 17.48
C LEU A 246 7.28 2.54 17.64
N LYS A 247 8.23 3.31 18.15
CA LYS A 247 8.28 4.77 17.99
C LYS A 247 9.20 5.10 16.82
N GLU A 248 8.69 5.77 15.79
CA GLU A 248 9.48 6.17 14.62
C GLU A 248 9.17 7.62 14.25
N GLY A 249 10.16 8.50 14.36
CA GLY A 249 9.96 9.94 14.21
C GLY A 249 8.88 10.47 15.17
N LYS A 250 7.87 11.12 14.60
CA LYS A 250 6.71 11.69 15.31
C LYS A 250 5.49 10.76 15.33
N ALA A 251 5.67 9.46 15.13
CA ALA A 251 4.59 8.50 15.09
C ALA A 251 4.85 7.25 15.95
N TRP A 252 3.76 6.61 16.33
CA TRP A 252 3.69 5.29 16.95
C TRP A 252 3.11 4.28 15.96
N LEU A 253 3.57 3.03 16.05
CA LEU A 253 3.00 1.90 15.33
C LEU A 253 2.93 0.68 16.26
N GLY A 254 1.75 0.10 16.37
CA GLY A 254 1.53 -1.23 16.93
C GLY A 254 1.29 -2.25 15.82
N VAL A 255 1.96 -3.40 15.88
CA VAL A 255 1.71 -4.54 14.99
C VAL A 255 1.41 -5.79 15.81
N LYS A 256 0.34 -6.52 15.48
CA LYS A 256 -0.01 -7.79 16.14
C LYS A 256 -0.52 -8.80 15.13
N GLY A 257 0.09 -9.99 15.12
CA GLY A 257 -0.44 -11.18 14.46
C GLY A 257 -1.39 -11.91 15.40
N PHE A 258 -2.63 -12.13 14.99
CA PHE A 258 -3.66 -12.77 15.79
C PHE A 258 -3.73 -14.27 15.52
N SER A 259 -3.99 -15.06 16.56
CA SER A 259 -4.29 -16.48 16.43
C SER A 259 -5.59 -16.71 15.66
N ARG A 260 -5.57 -17.67 14.73
CA ARG A 260 -6.78 -18.18 14.06
C ARG A 260 -7.54 -19.24 14.85
N THR A 261 -7.12 -19.56 16.08
CA THR A 261 -7.74 -20.61 16.90
C THR A 261 -8.08 -20.16 18.32
N LYS A 262 -7.38 -19.14 18.84
CA LYS A 262 -7.55 -18.65 20.21
C LYS A 262 -7.99 -17.19 20.22
N LEU A 263 -9.09 -16.91 20.92
CA LEU A 263 -9.71 -15.59 21.01
C LEU A 263 -8.73 -14.51 21.51
N ASN A 264 -8.58 -13.42 20.76
CA ASN A 264 -7.78 -12.24 21.09
C ASN A 264 -6.30 -12.48 21.49
N THR A 265 -5.77 -13.66 21.20
CA THR A 265 -4.36 -13.98 21.50
C THR A 265 -3.47 -13.71 20.29
N ALA A 266 -2.19 -13.46 20.55
CA ALA A 266 -1.20 -13.41 19.48
C ALA A 266 -0.94 -14.81 18.92
N CYS A 267 -0.63 -14.92 17.63
CA CYS A 267 -0.19 -16.17 17.02
C CYS A 267 1.25 -16.55 17.40
N GLY A 268 2.00 -15.63 18.02
CA GLY A 268 3.45 -15.75 18.19
C GLY A 268 4.20 -15.45 16.88
N SER A 269 5.50 -15.24 17.00
CA SER A 269 6.36 -14.88 15.86
C SER A 269 7.82 -15.23 16.10
N THR A 270 8.57 -15.38 15.01
CA THR A 270 10.01 -15.66 15.01
C THR A 270 10.71 -14.68 14.06
N TRP A 271 11.91 -14.24 14.41
CA TRP A 271 12.72 -13.41 13.51
C TRP A 271 13.48 -14.31 12.54
N ASP A 272 13.25 -14.14 11.24
CA ASP A 272 14.05 -14.80 10.20
C ASP A 272 15.44 -14.16 10.11
N ASN A 273 15.50 -12.84 10.30
CA ASN A 273 16.71 -12.01 10.32
C ASN A 273 16.43 -10.67 11.04
N ASP A 274 17.30 -9.67 10.88
CA ASP A 274 17.18 -8.37 11.57
C ASP A 274 15.99 -7.51 11.14
N VAL A 275 15.35 -7.84 10.02
CA VAL A 275 14.28 -7.01 9.43
C VAL A 275 12.99 -7.79 9.22
N ILE A 276 13.01 -9.13 9.17
CA ILE A 276 11.85 -9.96 8.88
C ILE A 276 11.35 -10.66 10.16
N LEU A 277 10.14 -10.30 10.58
CA LEU A 277 9.39 -10.98 11.63
C LEU A 277 8.33 -11.89 11.00
N ARG A 278 8.52 -13.21 11.11
CA ARG A 278 7.59 -14.23 10.61
C ARG A 278 6.53 -14.57 11.64
N MET A 279 5.28 -14.66 11.21
CA MET A 279 4.18 -15.11 12.07
C MET A 279 4.23 -16.64 12.20
N ASN A 280 4.10 -17.17 13.42
CA ASN A 280 4.14 -18.63 13.64
C ASN A 280 2.90 -19.35 13.04
N ASP A 281 1.78 -18.63 12.90
CA ASP A 281 0.70 -19.03 11.99
C ASP A 281 0.88 -18.25 10.68
N GLY A 282 1.36 -18.94 9.63
CA GLY A 282 1.60 -18.35 8.32
C GLY A 282 0.36 -17.80 7.61
N LYS A 283 -0.85 -18.07 8.12
CA LYS A 283 -2.11 -17.50 7.64
C LYS A 283 -2.71 -16.49 8.62
N ALA A 284 -1.98 -16.09 9.66
CA ALA A 284 -2.45 -15.17 10.68
C ALA A 284 -2.97 -13.85 10.09
N PRO A 285 -4.12 -13.36 10.57
CA PRO A 285 -4.51 -11.96 10.42
C PRO A 285 -3.54 -11.08 11.20
N VAL A 286 -2.99 -10.06 10.54
CA VAL A 286 -2.05 -9.10 11.14
C VAL A 286 -2.69 -7.72 11.11
N ALA A 287 -2.75 -7.08 12.28
CA ALA A 287 -3.20 -5.70 12.39
C ALA A 287 -2.02 -4.74 12.55
N PHE A 288 -2.13 -3.59 11.91
CA PHE A 288 -1.26 -2.43 12.03
C PHE A 288 -2.14 -1.30 12.55
N VAL A 289 -1.74 -0.68 13.66
CA VAL A 289 -2.43 0.48 14.25
C VAL A 289 -1.40 1.57 14.43
N ALA A 290 -1.58 2.69 13.74
CA ALA A 290 -0.67 3.83 13.82
C ALA A 290 -1.28 5.00 14.61
N GLY A 291 -0.45 5.89 15.10
CA GLY A 291 -0.89 7.09 15.80
C GLY A 291 0.18 8.18 15.78
N ARG A 292 -0.19 9.45 15.88
CA ARG A 292 0.78 10.55 15.95
C ARG A 292 1.19 10.75 17.41
N ILE A 293 2.45 11.09 17.67
CA ILE A 293 2.94 11.29 19.05
C ILE A 293 2.14 12.36 19.78
N LYS A 294 1.69 13.42 19.08
CA LYS A 294 0.91 14.49 19.72
C LYS A 294 -0.40 13.99 20.36
N ASP A 295 -0.90 12.82 19.96
CA ASP A 295 -2.15 12.23 20.46
C ASP A 295 -1.91 11.28 21.65
N PHE A 296 -0.64 10.97 21.97
CA PHE A 296 -0.25 10.05 23.04
C PHE A 296 0.93 10.60 23.83
N SER A 297 0.73 10.84 25.13
CA SER A 297 1.78 11.37 26.02
C SER A 297 3.05 10.51 26.00
N ASP A 298 2.88 9.19 25.90
CA ASP A 298 3.93 8.20 26.05
C ASP A 298 3.51 6.83 25.46
N ILE A 299 4.37 5.83 25.63
CA ILE A 299 4.11 4.46 25.20
C ILE A 299 2.97 3.78 25.97
N ASP A 300 2.72 4.16 27.22
CA ASP A 300 1.66 3.56 28.04
C ASP A 300 0.29 4.04 27.54
N ALA A 301 0.15 5.32 27.21
CA ALA A 301 -1.02 5.89 26.55
C ALA A 301 -1.29 5.21 25.19
N PHE A 302 -0.25 5.01 24.38
CA PHE A 302 -0.39 4.29 23.11
C PHE A 302 -0.75 2.81 23.32
N THR A 303 -0.17 2.14 24.33
CA THR A 303 -0.50 0.76 24.69
C THR A 303 -1.96 0.63 25.11
N LYS A 304 -2.48 1.58 25.90
CA LYS A 304 -3.89 1.64 26.30
C LYS A 304 -4.81 1.81 25.10
N TYR A 305 -4.40 2.60 24.10
CA TYR A 305 -5.13 2.69 22.83
C TYR A 305 -5.15 1.34 22.09
N LEU A 306 -4.01 0.64 22.02
CA LEU A 306 -3.93 -0.70 21.41
C LEU A 306 -4.80 -1.74 22.13
N GLN A 307 -4.99 -1.64 23.45
CA GLN A 307 -5.90 -2.51 24.22
C GLN A 307 -7.37 -2.35 23.82
N GLY A 308 -7.73 -1.25 23.16
CA GLY A 308 -9.04 -1.06 22.57
C GLY A 308 -9.32 -1.96 21.35
N PHE A 309 -8.29 -2.61 20.80
CA PHE A 309 -8.40 -3.52 19.66
C PHE A 309 -8.33 -4.98 20.07
N ALA A 310 -9.33 -5.76 19.67
CA ALA A 310 -9.38 -7.20 19.96
C ALA A 310 -9.76 -8.02 18.72
N GLY A 311 -9.23 -9.24 18.64
CA GLY A 311 -9.53 -10.18 17.55
C GLY A 311 -10.54 -11.25 17.98
N LYS A 312 -11.59 -11.47 17.18
CA LYS A 312 -12.51 -12.61 17.31
C LYS A 312 -12.73 -13.31 15.98
N LEU A 313 -13.18 -14.56 16.06
CA LEU A 313 -13.52 -15.39 14.91
C LEU A 313 -15.02 -15.66 14.95
N GLU A 314 -15.69 -15.38 13.83
CA GLU A 314 -17.14 -15.51 13.75
C GLU A 314 -17.54 -15.73 12.29
N ASN A 315 -18.39 -16.72 12.03
CA ASN A 315 -18.96 -16.98 10.70
C ASN A 315 -17.92 -17.03 9.55
N GLY A 316 -16.79 -17.73 9.77
CA GLY A 316 -15.71 -17.85 8.78
C GLY A 316 -14.89 -16.57 8.56
N ARG A 317 -15.07 -15.56 9.41
CA ARG A 317 -14.35 -14.28 9.36
C ARG A 317 -13.44 -14.10 10.56
N PHE A 318 -12.32 -13.42 10.34
CA PHE A 318 -11.62 -12.73 11.41
C PHE A 318 -12.17 -11.31 11.52
N ILE A 319 -12.55 -10.92 12.73
CA ILE A 319 -13.08 -9.60 13.05
C ILE A 319 -12.15 -8.94 14.06
N LEU A 320 -11.58 -7.80 13.66
CA LEU A 320 -10.93 -6.86 14.55
C LEU A 320 -12.00 -5.92 15.09
N THR A 321 -12.15 -5.85 16.40
CA THR A 321 -13.04 -4.92 17.08
C THR A 321 -12.28 -3.67 17.51
N GLU A 322 -12.99 -2.55 17.63
CA GLU A 322 -12.51 -1.32 18.24
C GLU A 322 -13.49 -0.95 19.37
N LYS A 323 -13.00 -0.89 20.61
CA LYS A 323 -13.84 -0.66 21.81
C LYS A 323 -15.07 -1.58 21.85
N SER A 324 -14.85 -2.86 21.55
CA SER A 324 -15.86 -3.93 21.48
C SER A 324 -16.85 -3.87 20.31
N ASN A 325 -16.76 -2.88 19.42
CA ASN A 325 -17.58 -2.84 18.21
C ASN A 325 -16.85 -3.51 17.04
N ASP A 326 -17.58 -4.27 16.22
CA ASP A 326 -17.05 -4.81 14.98
C ASP A 326 -16.52 -3.67 14.09
N PHE A 327 -15.21 -3.69 13.81
CA PHE A 327 -14.55 -2.59 13.10
C PHE A 327 -14.07 -3.03 11.72
N LEU A 328 -13.06 -3.88 11.64
CA LEU A 328 -12.52 -4.40 10.38
C LEU A 328 -12.69 -5.92 10.33
N SER A 329 -13.03 -6.49 9.17
CA SER A 329 -13.04 -7.95 9.05
C SER A 329 -12.63 -8.47 7.68
N LEU A 330 -12.02 -9.65 7.69
CA LEU A 330 -11.59 -10.41 6.53
C LEU A 330 -12.23 -11.80 6.55
N HIS A 331 -12.57 -12.34 5.38
CA HIS A 331 -13.01 -13.73 5.28
C HIS A 331 -11.78 -14.64 5.30
N LEU A 332 -11.72 -15.62 6.20
CA LEU A 332 -10.53 -16.45 6.41
C LEU A 332 -10.08 -17.15 5.12
N GLU A 333 -11.05 -17.65 4.35
CA GLU A 333 -10.82 -18.35 3.08
C GLU A 333 -10.93 -17.44 1.82
N SER A 334 -10.86 -16.12 2.00
CA SER A 334 -10.92 -15.15 0.87
C SER A 334 -12.21 -15.29 0.03
N GLY A 335 -13.31 -15.76 0.65
CA GLY A 335 -14.58 -16.07 -0.02
C GLY A 335 -15.59 -14.93 -0.07
N ALA A 336 -15.31 -13.80 0.59
CA ALA A 336 -16.18 -12.63 0.58
C ALA A 336 -15.37 -11.34 0.74
N LEU A 337 -15.96 -10.21 0.34
CA LEU A 337 -15.35 -8.90 0.52
C LEU A 337 -15.01 -8.62 2.01
N PRO A 338 -13.90 -7.91 2.26
CA PRO A 338 -13.66 -7.31 3.56
C PRO A 338 -14.77 -6.35 3.96
N LYS A 339 -14.91 -6.11 5.26
CA LYS A 339 -15.91 -5.17 5.79
C LYS A 339 -15.28 -4.12 6.69
N ILE A 340 -15.87 -2.93 6.69
CA ILE A 340 -15.63 -1.82 7.63
C ILE A 340 -16.97 -1.54 8.33
N TYR A 341 -17.00 -1.59 9.65
CA TYR A 341 -18.21 -1.45 10.48
C TYR A 341 -19.38 -2.30 9.97
N GLY A 342 -19.11 -3.58 9.70
CA GLY A 342 -20.10 -4.55 9.20
C GLY A 342 -20.49 -4.43 7.72
N LYS A 343 -20.13 -3.34 7.03
CA LYS A 343 -20.46 -3.09 5.62
C LYS A 343 -19.33 -3.53 4.69
N PRO A 344 -19.61 -4.28 3.60
CA PRO A 344 -18.60 -4.60 2.59
C PRO A 344 -17.94 -3.34 2.03
N ILE A 345 -16.64 -3.41 1.77
CA ILE A 345 -15.92 -2.30 1.13
C ILE A 345 -16.44 -2.03 -0.29
N ASN A 346 -16.55 -0.75 -0.67
CA ASN A 346 -16.86 -0.37 -2.04
C ASN A 346 -15.58 -0.33 -2.88
N LEU A 347 -15.46 -1.25 -3.84
CA LEU A 347 -14.32 -1.35 -4.76
C LEU A 347 -14.59 -0.73 -6.14
N ASN A 348 -15.76 -0.13 -6.33
CA ASN A 348 -16.16 0.58 -7.54
C ASN A 348 -16.79 1.93 -7.19
N PRO A 349 -16.06 2.85 -6.53
CA PRO A 349 -16.59 4.18 -6.23
C PRO A 349 -16.78 4.99 -7.51
N ASP A 350 -17.70 5.97 -7.43
CA ASP A 350 -17.99 6.91 -8.52
C ASP A 350 -16.80 7.83 -8.83
N MET A 351 -15.97 8.10 -7.82
CA MET A 351 -14.79 8.95 -7.95
C MET A 351 -13.56 8.14 -8.41
N LEU A 352 -12.85 8.66 -9.41
CA LEU A 352 -11.53 8.19 -9.83
C LEU A 352 -10.46 8.58 -8.80
N PHE A 353 -10.48 9.84 -8.37
CA PHE A 353 -9.66 10.37 -7.29
C PHE A 353 -10.57 11.01 -6.25
N ASP A 354 -10.33 10.71 -4.98
CA ASP A 354 -11.13 11.23 -3.89
C ASP A 354 -10.23 11.60 -2.70
N SER A 355 -10.06 12.90 -2.51
CA SER A 355 -9.40 13.53 -1.36
C SER A 355 -9.69 15.03 -1.34
N PRO A 356 -9.38 15.73 -0.23
CA PRO A 356 -9.54 17.18 -0.15
C PRO A 356 -8.71 17.99 -1.15
N PHE A 357 -7.64 17.41 -1.73
CA PHE A 357 -6.70 18.14 -2.59
C PHE A 357 -6.79 17.77 -4.07
N ILE A 358 -7.33 16.60 -4.37
CA ILE A 358 -7.53 16.11 -5.74
C ILE A 358 -8.82 15.31 -5.79
N SER A 359 -9.69 15.69 -6.73
CA SER A 359 -10.96 15.02 -6.99
C SER A 359 -11.19 14.85 -8.49
N SER A 360 -11.82 13.74 -8.87
CA SER A 360 -12.22 13.48 -10.25
C SER A 360 -13.31 12.41 -10.27
N LYS A 361 -14.43 12.68 -10.95
CA LYS A 361 -15.46 11.67 -11.22
C LYS A 361 -14.94 10.70 -12.28
N HIS A 362 -15.14 9.40 -12.09
CA HIS A 362 -14.71 8.42 -13.05
C HIS A 362 -15.38 8.65 -14.42
N GLY A 363 -14.56 8.62 -15.48
CA GLY A 363 -15.00 8.83 -16.85
C GLY A 363 -15.33 10.28 -17.25
N SER A 364 -15.17 11.27 -16.36
CA SER A 364 -15.52 12.66 -16.69
C SER A 364 -14.48 13.40 -17.54
N GLY A 365 -13.25 12.90 -17.62
CA GLY A 365 -12.11 13.64 -18.19
C GLY A 365 -11.64 14.83 -17.36
N LEU A 366 -12.29 15.10 -16.22
CA LEU A 366 -12.06 16.30 -15.43
C LEU A 366 -11.35 15.97 -14.13
N VAL A 367 -10.20 16.60 -13.90
CA VAL A 367 -9.48 16.55 -12.62
C VAL A 367 -9.46 17.94 -12.00
N ILE A 368 -9.92 18.02 -10.75
CA ILE A 368 -9.89 19.22 -9.93
C ILE A 368 -8.81 19.05 -8.88
N ILE A 369 -7.94 20.04 -8.77
CA ILE A 369 -6.90 20.13 -7.74
C ILE A 369 -7.14 21.44 -7.00
N GLU A 370 -7.23 21.38 -5.67
CA GLU A 370 -7.56 22.55 -4.86
C GLU A 370 -6.84 22.56 -3.52
N LYS A 371 -6.47 23.75 -3.04
CA LYS A 371 -5.90 23.98 -1.71
C LYS A 371 -6.09 25.45 -1.32
N GLY A 372 -6.78 25.69 -0.22
CA GLY A 372 -7.13 27.06 0.20
C GLY A 372 -7.92 27.78 -0.90
N TYR A 373 -7.43 28.95 -1.34
CA TYR A 373 -8.07 29.74 -2.41
C TYR A 373 -7.63 29.33 -3.82
N ARG A 374 -6.59 28.47 -3.97
CA ARG A 374 -6.08 28.08 -5.29
C ARG A 374 -6.87 26.88 -5.81
N LYS A 375 -7.16 26.92 -7.11
CA LYS A 375 -7.83 25.86 -7.85
C LYS A 375 -7.20 25.69 -9.22
N LEU A 376 -6.94 24.45 -9.61
CA LEU A 376 -6.50 24.07 -10.94
C LEU A 376 -7.50 23.05 -11.51
N LYS A 377 -7.99 23.34 -12.71
CA LYS A 377 -8.86 22.47 -13.48
C LYS A 377 -8.04 21.88 -14.64
N ILE A 378 -7.95 20.56 -14.70
CA ILE A 378 -7.37 19.85 -15.85
C ILE A 378 -8.51 19.14 -16.58
N ASP A 379 -8.68 19.48 -17.85
CA ASP A 379 -9.72 18.93 -18.72
C ASP A 379 -9.05 18.10 -19.82
N MET A 380 -9.34 16.81 -19.86
CA MET A 380 -8.75 15.86 -20.81
C MET A 380 -9.59 15.71 -22.09
N GLY A 381 -10.70 16.46 -22.22
CA GLY A 381 -11.42 16.66 -23.49
C GLY A 381 -12.04 15.41 -24.13
N PHE A 382 -12.76 14.59 -23.36
CA PHE A 382 -13.51 13.45 -23.91
C PHE A 382 -14.84 13.84 -24.54
#